data_AF-A0A846DS46-F1
#
_entry.id   AF-A0A846DS46-F1
#
_cell.length_a   1.000
_cell.length_b   1.000
_cell.length_c   1.000
_cell.angle_alpha   90.00
_cell.angle_beta   90.00
_cell.angle_gamma   90.00
#
_symmetry.space_group_name_H-M   'P 1'
#
loop_
_entity.id
_entity.type
_entity.pdbx_description
1 polymer ?
#
loop_
_entity_poly.entity_id
_entity_poly.type
_entity_poly.pdbx_seq_one_letter_code
_entity_poly.pdbx_strand_id
1 'polypeptide(L)'
;MTSATVRKNPYIRRNPYIVGRPISEPELFFGRRNKFEFIEDNLQQGVQVILFHGQRRIGKSTVLKQIPNFVGQDEFVFVQFDLQDKSQLSLSRVLYSLGQAIIKQIQLESDPINLPSITELETNPNLFADSFLPKVYKELGYKKLVLLLD
;
A
#
# COMPACT_ATOMS: atom_id res chain seq x y z
N MET A 1 -40.24 37.73 18.63
CA MET A 1 -39.59 36.39 18.67
C MET A 1 -38.64 36.32 17.50
N THR A 2 -37.39 36.73 17.70
CA THR A 2 -36.41 36.94 16.64
C THR A 2 -35.60 35.65 16.45
N SER A 3 -35.80 34.99 15.32
CA SER A 3 -35.07 33.78 14.92
C SER A 3 -33.59 34.10 14.74
N ALA A 4 -32.74 33.52 15.58
CA ALA A 4 -31.29 33.64 15.44
C ALA A 4 -30.83 32.83 14.23
N THR A 5 -30.52 33.53 13.13
CA THR A 5 -29.84 32.93 11.98
C THR A 5 -28.42 32.52 12.41
N VAL A 6 -28.21 31.22 12.65
CA VAL A 6 -26.89 30.64 12.90
C VAL A 6 -26.02 30.87 11.65
N ARG A 7 -25.11 31.85 11.71
CA ARG A 7 -24.07 32.02 10.71
C ARG A 7 -23.12 30.82 10.80
N LYS A 8 -23.20 29.89 9.84
CA LYS A 8 -22.19 28.82 9.70
C LYS A 8 -20.84 29.48 9.45
N ASN A 9 -19.89 29.28 10.36
CA ASN A 9 -18.52 29.75 10.22
C ASN A 9 -17.87 29.01 9.02
N PRO A 10 -17.44 29.72 7.95
CA PRO A 10 -16.86 29.09 6.76
C PRO A 10 -15.49 28.43 7.03
N TYR A 11 -14.93 28.60 8.24
CA TYR A 11 -13.62 28.07 8.63
C TYR A 11 -13.67 26.84 9.55
N ILE A 12 -14.81 26.13 9.66
CA ILE A 12 -14.81 24.82 10.33
C ILE A 12 -14.14 23.80 9.41
N ARG A 13 -12.81 23.84 9.34
CA ARG A 13 -12.01 22.71 8.84
C ARG A 13 -12.16 21.59 9.86
N ARG A 14 -13.11 20.68 9.58
CA ARG A 14 -13.31 19.47 10.38
C ARG A 14 -12.00 18.70 10.42
N ASN A 15 -11.62 18.19 11.60
CA ASN A 15 -10.42 17.37 11.74
C ASN A 15 -10.48 16.21 10.70
N PRO A 16 -9.50 16.10 9.78
CA PRO A 16 -9.51 15.07 8.74
C PRO A 16 -9.29 13.66 9.32
N TYR A 17 -8.78 13.55 10.55
CA TYR A 17 -8.58 12.28 11.25
C TYR A 17 -9.90 11.78 11.85
N ILE A 18 -10.75 11.20 11.00
CA ILE A 18 -12.01 10.58 11.40
C ILE A 18 -11.77 9.09 11.67
N VAL A 19 -12.25 8.61 12.82
CA VAL A 19 -12.14 7.19 13.18
C VAL A 19 -12.81 6.30 12.14
N GLY A 20 -12.10 5.26 11.69
CA GLY A 20 -12.64 4.25 10.77
C GLY A 20 -12.38 4.53 9.29
N ARG A 21 -11.86 5.71 8.92
CA ARG A 21 -11.46 6.01 7.54
C ARG A 21 -9.98 6.38 7.48
N PRO A 22 -9.13 5.62 6.77
CA PRO A 22 -7.77 6.07 6.50
C PRO A 22 -7.81 7.28 5.56
N ILE A 23 -6.89 8.24 5.76
CA ILE A 23 -6.77 9.44 4.91
C ILE A 23 -6.06 9.05 3.62
N SER A 24 -6.70 9.31 2.49
CA SER A 24 -6.15 9.07 1.14
C SER A 24 -5.56 10.34 0.53
N GLU A 25 -6.03 11.50 0.96
CA GLU A 25 -5.70 12.82 0.45
C GLU A 25 -4.41 13.36 1.12
N PRO A 26 -3.29 13.52 0.39
CA PRO A 26 -1.99 13.92 0.96
C PRO A 26 -2.04 15.28 1.68
N GLU A 27 -2.76 16.24 1.10
CA GLU A 27 -3.01 17.59 1.65
C GLU A 27 -3.77 17.58 3.00
N LEU A 28 -4.41 16.47 3.36
CA LEU A 28 -5.08 16.30 4.64
C LEU A 28 -4.23 15.53 5.68
N PHE A 29 -3.00 15.15 5.33
CA PHE A 29 -2.08 14.42 6.21
C PHE A 29 -1.12 15.38 6.94
N PHE A 30 -1.26 15.46 8.27
CA PHE A 30 -0.54 16.39 9.14
C PHE A 30 0.26 15.69 10.25
N GLY A 31 1.35 16.33 10.70
CA GLY A 31 2.03 16.02 11.97
C GLY A 31 2.79 14.69 12.06
N ARG A 32 2.99 13.98 10.95
CA ARG A 32 3.62 12.64 10.92
C ARG A 32 4.62 12.45 9.78
N ARG A 33 5.13 13.55 9.22
CA ARG A 33 6.03 13.54 8.07
C ARG A 33 7.38 12.89 8.37
N ASN A 34 7.87 13.04 9.60
CA ASN A 34 9.11 12.41 10.08
C ASN A 34 9.11 10.87 9.95
N LYS A 35 7.94 10.23 9.86
CA LYS A 35 7.85 8.79 9.61
C LYS A 35 8.24 8.43 8.18
N PHE A 36 8.01 9.32 7.21
CA PHE A 36 8.37 9.06 5.82
C PHE A 36 9.87 9.17 5.60
N GLU A 37 10.55 10.11 6.27
CA GLU A 37 12.02 10.18 6.28
C GLU A 37 12.62 8.84 6.79
N PHE A 38 12.13 8.34 7.92
CA PHE A 38 12.53 7.03 8.42
C PHE A 38 12.30 5.90 7.40
N ILE A 39 11.14 5.88 6.73
CA ILE A 39 10.82 4.85 5.74
C ILE A 39 11.75 4.95 4.53
N GLU A 40 11.96 6.16 4.02
CA GLU A 40 12.83 6.44 2.88
C GLU A 40 14.27 6.00 3.16
N ASP A 41 14.83 6.41 4.30
CA ASP A 41 16.18 6.02 4.72
C ASP A 41 16.35 4.49 4.78
N ASN A 42 15.38 3.79 5.36
CA ASN A 42 15.42 2.33 5.46
C ASN A 42 15.33 1.67 4.07
N LEU A 43 14.44 2.15 3.20
CA LEU A 43 14.30 1.62 1.84
C LEU A 43 15.56 1.87 0.99
N GLN A 44 16.18 3.04 1.13
CA GLN A 44 17.45 3.37 0.46
C GLN A 44 18.60 2.47 0.96
N GLN A 45 18.64 2.18 2.26
CA GLN A 45 19.60 1.24 2.85
C GLN A 45 19.31 -0.24 2.51
N GLY A 46 18.22 -0.54 1.79
CA GLY A 46 17.89 -1.90 1.37
C GLY A 46 17.29 -2.75 2.49
N VAL A 47 16.72 -2.13 3.52
CA VAL A 47 16.00 -2.84 4.58
C VAL A 47 14.80 -3.58 3.98
N GLN A 48 14.75 -4.89 4.18
CA GLN A 48 13.76 -5.76 3.53
C GLN A 48 12.39 -5.72 4.21
N VAL A 49 12.33 -5.46 5.53
CA VAL A 49 11.11 -5.49 6.33
C VAL A 49 11.06 -4.32 7.29
N ILE A 50 10.00 -3.52 7.22
CA ILE A 50 9.72 -2.41 8.13
C ILE A 50 8.38 -2.68 8.83
N LEU A 51 8.39 -2.79 10.15
CA LEU A 51 7.20 -3.12 10.94
C LEU A 51 6.60 -1.89 11.63
N PHE A 52 5.36 -1.54 11.29
CA PHE A 52 4.58 -0.55 12.02
C PHE A 52 3.77 -1.19 13.15
N HIS A 53 4.16 -0.97 14.40
CA HIS A 53 3.41 -1.43 15.57
C HIS A 53 2.78 -0.26 16.34
N GLY A 54 1.78 -0.57 17.18
CA GLY A 54 1.08 0.41 18.02
C GLY A 54 -0.42 0.13 18.17
N GLN A 55 -1.09 0.92 19.01
CA GLN A 55 -2.50 0.73 19.36
C GLN A 55 -3.46 0.76 18.15
N ARG A 56 -4.64 0.11 18.29
CA ARG A 56 -5.72 0.16 17.29
C ARG A 56 -6.16 1.62 17.09
N ARG A 57 -6.44 2.02 15.85
CA ARG A 57 -6.87 3.38 15.46
C ARG A 57 -5.82 4.49 15.66
N ILE A 58 -4.55 4.14 15.86
CA ILE A 58 -3.47 5.15 15.87
C ILE A 58 -3.13 5.69 14.47
N GLY A 59 -3.74 5.16 13.40
CA GLY A 59 -3.55 5.64 12.02
C GLY A 59 -2.36 5.03 11.29
N LYS A 60 -2.07 3.73 11.51
CA LYS A 60 -1.04 2.97 10.78
C LYS A 60 -1.40 2.79 9.31
N SER A 61 -2.61 2.29 9.05
CA SER A 61 -3.19 2.14 7.69
C SER A 61 -3.15 3.45 6.91
N THR A 62 -3.43 4.59 7.57
CA THR A 62 -3.28 5.91 6.94
C THR A 62 -1.84 6.21 6.54
N VAL A 63 -0.87 5.99 7.43
CA VAL A 63 0.56 6.21 7.12
C VAL A 63 0.97 5.33 5.94
N LEU A 64 0.61 4.04 5.99
CA LEU A 64 0.93 3.06 4.95
C LEU A 64 0.37 3.47 3.58
N LYS A 65 -0.89 3.93 3.52
CA LYS A 65 -1.49 4.44 2.27
C LYS A 65 -0.86 5.72 1.74
N GLN A 66 -0.23 6.51 2.59
CA GLN A 66 0.40 7.77 2.22
C GLN A 66 1.86 7.62 1.78
N ILE A 67 2.52 6.49 2.03
CA ILE A 67 3.93 6.26 1.65
C ILE A 67 4.22 6.63 0.18
N PRO A 68 3.43 6.19 -0.82
CA PRO A 68 3.73 6.51 -2.23
C PRO A 68 3.70 8.01 -2.55
N ASN A 69 3.02 8.82 -1.73
CA ASN A 69 2.91 10.27 -1.95
C ASN A 69 4.13 11.04 -1.40
N PHE A 70 4.90 10.43 -0.50
CA PHE A 70 5.96 11.11 0.25
C PHE A 70 7.33 10.44 0.17
N VAL A 71 7.47 9.26 -0.46
CA VAL A 71 8.73 8.50 -0.52
C VAL A 71 9.10 8.17 -1.97
N GLY A 72 10.32 8.53 -2.38
CA GLY A 72 11.03 8.11 -3.60
C GLY A 72 10.19 7.65 -4.81
N GLN A 73 9.39 8.56 -5.40
CA GLN A 73 8.42 8.22 -6.45
C GLN A 73 9.04 7.58 -7.71
N ASP A 74 10.31 7.86 -8.00
CA ASP A 74 10.99 7.37 -9.21
C ASP A 74 11.80 6.08 -8.97
N GLU A 75 12.11 5.74 -7.72
CA GLU A 75 12.94 4.57 -7.37
C GLU A 75 12.13 3.35 -6.97
N PHE A 76 10.89 3.56 -6.49
CA PHE A 76 10.06 2.51 -5.90
C PHE A 76 8.74 2.34 -6.64
N VAL A 77 8.28 1.10 -6.72
CA VAL A 77 6.91 0.75 -7.11
C VAL A 77 6.20 0.19 -5.89
N PHE A 78 5.22 0.94 -5.39
CA PHE A 78 4.48 0.59 -4.18
C PHE A 78 3.21 -0.19 -4.53
N VAL A 79 3.05 -1.38 -3.95
CA VAL A 79 1.84 -2.21 -4.10
C VAL A 79 1.14 -2.30 -2.75
N GLN A 80 -0.07 -1.76 -2.67
CA GLN A 80 -0.93 -1.90 -1.50
C GLN A 80 -1.61 -3.26 -1.50
N PHE A 81 -1.52 -3.98 -0.38
CA PHE A 81 -2.16 -5.29 -0.23
C PHE A 81 -2.71 -5.47 1.19
N ASP A 82 -4.04 -5.37 1.31
CA ASP A 82 -4.76 -5.55 2.57
C ASP A 82 -4.93 -7.04 2.89
N LEU A 83 -4.57 -7.48 4.09
CA LEU A 83 -4.65 -8.85 4.58
C LEU A 83 -5.89 -9.14 5.44
N GLN A 84 -6.67 -8.12 5.85
CA GLN A 84 -7.74 -8.26 6.86
C GLN A 84 -8.80 -9.29 6.47
N ASP A 85 -9.24 -9.29 5.21
CA ASP A 85 -10.27 -10.20 4.69
C ASP A 85 -9.70 -11.52 4.13
N LYS A 86 -8.40 -11.77 4.32
CA LYS A 86 -7.68 -12.89 3.69
C LYS A 86 -7.35 -14.03 4.66
N SER A 87 -7.72 -13.90 5.93
CA SER A 87 -7.43 -14.89 6.98
C SER A 87 -7.99 -16.29 6.71
N GLN A 88 -9.06 -16.40 5.92
CA GLN A 88 -9.72 -17.67 5.57
C GLN A 88 -9.27 -18.20 4.19
N LEU A 89 -8.39 -17.50 3.49
CA LEU A 89 -7.92 -17.92 2.17
C LEU A 89 -6.73 -18.86 2.29
N SER A 90 -6.63 -19.82 1.37
CA SER A 90 -5.41 -20.61 1.21
C SER A 90 -4.25 -19.72 0.77
N LEU A 91 -3.02 -20.13 1.09
CA LEU A 91 -1.80 -19.42 0.67
C LEU A 91 -1.80 -19.15 -0.84
N SER A 92 -2.18 -20.15 -1.65
CA SER A 92 -2.23 -20.04 -3.11
C SER A 92 -3.19 -18.97 -3.59
N ARG A 93 -4.34 -18.80 -2.91
CA ARG A 93 -5.28 -17.69 -3.19
C ARG A 93 -4.72 -16.34 -2.77
N VAL A 94 -4.05 -16.26 -1.61
CA VAL A 94 -3.39 -15.03 -1.16
C VAL A 94 -2.29 -14.61 -2.14
N LEU A 95 -1.43 -15.54 -2.56
CA LEU A 95 -0.37 -15.31 -3.54
C LEU A 95 -0.95 -14.90 -4.90
N TYR A 96 -2.01 -15.57 -5.37
CA TYR A 96 -2.69 -15.19 -6.60
C TYR A 96 -3.28 -13.76 -6.53
N SER A 97 -3.94 -13.42 -5.42
CA SER A 97 -4.44 -12.05 -5.21
C SER A 97 -3.31 -11.01 -5.14
N LEU A 98 -2.19 -11.35 -4.51
CA LEU A 98 -1.01 -10.47 -4.44
C LEU A 98 -0.40 -10.26 -5.83
N GLY A 99 -0.26 -11.33 -6.61
CA GLY A 99 0.23 -11.28 -7.99
C GLY A 99 -0.63 -10.38 -8.88
N GLN A 100 -1.95 -10.47 -8.77
CA GLN A 100 -2.87 -9.57 -9.48
C GLN A 100 -2.71 -8.11 -9.05
N ALA A 101 -2.51 -7.85 -7.75
CA ALA A 101 -2.26 -6.49 -7.25
C ALA A 101 -0.95 -5.90 -7.81
N ILE A 102 0.11 -6.72 -7.89
CA ILE A 102 1.40 -6.34 -8.49
C ILE A 102 1.23 -6.03 -9.98
N ILE A 103 0.61 -6.92 -10.76
CA ILE A 103 0.35 -6.74 -12.20
C ILE A 103 -0.42 -5.44 -12.45
N LYS A 104 -1.47 -5.19 -11.67
CA LYS A 104 -2.29 -3.99 -11.79
C LYS A 104 -1.48 -2.70 -11.56
N GLN A 105 -0.53 -2.72 -10.63
CA GLN A 105 0.27 -1.55 -10.30
C GLN A 105 1.32 -1.24 -11.37
N ILE A 106 1.87 -2.26 -12.03
CA ILE A 106 2.96 -2.10 -13.01
C ILE A 106 2.45 -1.54 -14.35
N GLN A 107 1.13 -1.44 -14.57
CA GLN A 107 0.52 -0.86 -15.77
C GLN A 107 1.18 -1.39 -17.05
N LEU A 108 1.07 -2.71 -17.26
CA LEU A 108 1.69 -3.41 -18.38
C LEU A 108 1.12 -2.95 -19.73
N GLU A 109 1.79 -1.98 -20.33
CA GLU A 109 1.72 -1.63 -21.76
C GLU A 109 2.60 -2.59 -22.61
N SER A 110 3.10 -3.69 -22.05
CA SER A 110 3.97 -4.68 -22.69
C SER A 110 3.60 -6.10 -22.25
N ASP A 111 4.14 -7.12 -22.94
CA ASP A 111 3.76 -8.54 -22.88
C ASP A 111 3.12 -9.02 -21.56
N PRO A 112 2.02 -9.77 -21.60
CA PRO A 112 1.28 -10.14 -20.40
C PRO A 112 2.17 -10.97 -19.46
N ILE A 113 2.51 -10.40 -18.28
CA ILE A 113 3.15 -11.16 -17.20
C ILE A 113 2.20 -12.29 -16.82
N ASN A 114 2.59 -13.52 -17.17
CA ASN A 114 1.80 -14.70 -16.84
C ASN A 114 1.95 -15.04 -15.35
N LEU A 115 0.86 -14.82 -14.60
CA LEU A 115 0.70 -15.21 -13.20
C LEU A 115 0.28 -16.70 -13.13
N PRO A 116 1.00 -17.55 -12.37
CA PRO A 116 0.58 -18.92 -12.14
C PRO A 116 -0.85 -19.00 -11.61
N SER A 117 -1.61 -19.94 -12.14
CA SER A 117 -2.98 -20.21 -11.70
C SER A 117 -3.03 -20.64 -10.23
N ILE A 118 -4.21 -20.54 -9.62
CA ILE A 118 -4.41 -20.97 -8.23
C ILE A 118 -4.05 -22.45 -8.06
N THR A 119 -4.43 -23.31 -9.01
CA THR A 119 -4.13 -24.75 -8.99
C THR A 119 -2.63 -25.06 -9.10
N GLU A 120 -1.90 -24.31 -9.92
CA GLU A 120 -0.44 -24.42 -9.99
C GLU A 120 0.22 -23.97 -8.69
N LEU A 121 -0.28 -22.88 -8.08
CA LEU A 121 0.18 -22.39 -6.78
C LEU A 121 -0.23 -23.27 -5.61
N GLU A 122 -1.28 -24.09 -5.74
CA GLU A 122 -1.65 -25.12 -4.77
C GLU A 122 -0.67 -26.29 -4.84
N THR A 123 -0.22 -26.64 -6.05
CA THR A 123 0.75 -27.72 -6.28
C THR A 123 2.17 -27.29 -5.88
N ASN A 124 2.58 -26.09 -6.27
CA ASN A 124 3.88 -25.53 -5.96
C ASN A 124 3.80 -24.01 -5.74
N PRO A 125 3.70 -23.54 -4.48
CA PRO A 125 3.69 -22.13 -4.14
C PRO A 125 4.95 -21.37 -4.58
N ASN A 126 6.09 -22.05 -4.70
CA ASN A 126 7.37 -21.42 -5.08
C ASN A 126 7.35 -20.90 -6.52
N LEU A 127 6.40 -21.34 -7.36
CA LEU A 127 6.19 -20.75 -8.70
C LEU A 127 5.97 -19.24 -8.64
N PHE A 128 5.42 -18.72 -7.53
CA PHE A 128 5.32 -17.29 -7.32
C PHE A 128 6.69 -16.61 -7.27
N ALA A 129 7.64 -17.17 -6.52
CA ALA A 129 8.98 -16.60 -6.36
C ALA A 129 9.91 -16.94 -7.54
N ASP A 130 9.83 -18.16 -8.07
CA ASP A 130 10.79 -18.68 -9.05
C ASP A 130 10.43 -18.33 -10.49
N SER A 131 9.13 -18.11 -10.79
CA SER A 131 8.64 -17.87 -12.15
C SER A 131 7.98 -16.51 -12.31
N PHE A 132 7.14 -16.10 -11.37
CA PHE A 132 6.39 -14.84 -11.47
C PHE A 132 7.23 -13.61 -11.10
N LEU A 133 7.84 -13.58 -9.92
CA LEU A 133 8.63 -12.42 -9.46
C LEU A 133 9.79 -12.03 -10.41
N PRO A 134 10.53 -12.97 -11.04
CA PRO A 134 11.60 -12.59 -11.97
C PRO A 134 11.08 -11.83 -13.20
N LYS A 135 9.88 -12.17 -13.70
CA LYS A 135 9.23 -11.44 -14.79
C LYS A 135 8.82 -10.04 -14.33
N VAL A 136 8.28 -9.94 -13.12
CA VAL A 136 7.97 -8.64 -12.49
C VAL A 136 9.21 -7.76 -12.39
N TYR A 137 10.33 -8.28 -11.89
CA TYR A 137 11.56 -7.50 -11.77
C TYR A 137 12.14 -7.08 -13.13
N LYS A 138 11.95 -7.90 -14.17
CA LYS A 138 12.35 -7.52 -15.54
C LYS A 138 11.58 -6.29 -16.02
N GLU A 139 10.27 -6.22 -15.78
CA GLU A 139 9.43 -5.08 -16.17
C GLU A 139 9.67 -3.84 -15.29
N LEU A 140 10.02 -4.02 -14.01
CA LEU A 140 10.37 -2.92 -13.11
C LEU A 140 11.71 -2.24 -13.45
N GLY A 141 12.59 -2.92 -14.18
CA GLY A 141 13.92 -2.41 -14.53
C GLY A 141 14.77 -2.15 -13.29
N TYR A 142 15.14 -0.89 -13.06
CA TYR A 142 15.92 -0.50 -11.88
C TYR A 142 15.06 -0.20 -10.64
N LYS A 143 13.74 -0.10 -10.79
CA LYS A 143 12.85 0.25 -9.69
C LYS A 143 12.68 -0.92 -8.73
N LYS A 144 12.62 -0.63 -7.44
CA LYS A 144 12.43 -1.62 -6.38
C LYS A 144 10.94 -1.79 -6.07
N LEU A 145 10.48 -3.04 -6.00
CA LEU A 145 9.13 -3.36 -5.54
C LEU A 145 9.02 -3.20 -4.03
N VAL A 146 8.03 -2.47 -3.55
CA VAL A 146 7.72 -2.31 -2.12
C VAL A 146 6.29 -2.75 -1.85
N LEU A 147 6.14 -3.80 -1.03
CA LEU A 147 4.83 -4.31 -0.63
C LEU A 147 4.37 -3.61 0.65
N LEU A 148 3.22 -2.94 0.57
CA LEU A 148 2.58 -2.24 1.66
C LEU A 148 1.45 -3.12 2.20
N LEU A 149 1.74 -3.89 3.25
CA LEU A 149 0.83 -4.86 3.86
C LEU A 149 0.07 -4.24 5.04
N ASP A 150 -1.27 -4.21 4.98
CA ASP A 150 -2.18 -3.69 6.03
C ASP A 150 -3.08 -4.78 6.62
#